data_AF-A0A970JC78-F1
#
_entry.id   AF-A0A970JC78-F1
#
_cell.length_a   1.000
_cell.length_b   1.000
_cell.length_c   1.000
_cell.angle_alpha   90.00
_cell.angle_beta   90.00
_cell.angle_gamma   90.00
#
_symmetry.space_group_name_H-M   'P 1'
#
loop_
_entity.id
_entity.type
_entity.pdbx_description
1 polymer ?
#
loop_
_entity_poly.entity_id
_entity_poly.type
_entity_poly.pdbx_seq_one_letter_code
_entity_poly.pdbx_strand_id
1 'polypeptide(L)'
;MKYSEREKKRKRVIILVYLALILLLFIYLPKIIFTLLPFLLALLLAYAAEPLVSFLEKKAKIPRKISAFISIVIAFGIFGSILGLIIGKIAKEVEEFSKSFPSIYDSAERYIKNALQGLSDMYNRLPDQVIERLDELISQLGDNMTSIITNLAKPITNFTIGAAKNVPALIIFVIVLLMSSYFLLADKHLIQKTLADIFSKGSVERLISLKNDLFGALGGYIKAQLILMSITFCELLVGFTIIKNEYAIILALLIAFLDALPIFGTGTVLIP
;
A
#
# COMPACT_ATOMS: atom_id res chain seq x y z
N MET A 1 13.41 48.29 29.87
CA MET A 1 13.02 47.87 28.50
C MET A 1 13.98 46.87 27.82
N LYS A 2 15.32 47.00 27.90
CA LYS A 2 16.29 46.09 27.24
C LYS A 2 16.22 44.59 27.63
N TYR A 3 15.65 44.26 28.79
CA TYR A 3 15.57 42.86 29.28
C TYR A 3 14.49 42.04 28.53
N SER A 4 13.36 42.66 28.15
CA SER A 4 12.25 42.02 27.44
C SER A 4 12.59 41.65 25.99
N GLU A 5 13.42 42.46 25.33
CA GLU A 5 13.91 42.24 23.96
C GLU A 5 14.78 40.97 23.83
N ARG A 6 15.67 40.72 24.81
CA ARG A 6 16.57 39.55 24.79
C ARG A 6 15.82 38.23 25.00
N GLU A 7 14.79 38.24 25.84
CA GLU A 7 13.97 37.06 26.11
C GLU A 7 13.10 36.68 24.90
N LYS A 8 12.55 37.68 24.20
CA LYS A 8 11.82 37.48 22.92
C LYS A 8 12.74 36.93 21.83
N LYS A 9 13.99 37.42 21.72
CA LYS A 9 14.98 36.87 20.78
C LYS A 9 15.35 35.42 21.11
N ARG A 10 15.58 35.08 22.39
CA ARG A 10 15.89 33.69 22.80
C ARG A 10 14.73 32.73 22.50
N LYS A 11 13.48 33.13 22.79
CA LYS A 11 12.28 32.32 22.46
C LYS A 11 12.11 32.14 20.95
N ARG A 12 12.35 33.18 20.14
CA ARG A 12 12.35 33.05 18.67
C ARG A 12 13.43 32.09 18.15
N VAL A 13 14.65 32.15 18.68
CA VAL A 13 15.72 31.23 18.29
C VAL A 13 15.37 29.79 18.67
N ILE A 14 14.83 29.54 19.86
CA ILE A 14 14.41 28.19 20.28
C ILE A 14 13.29 27.65 19.37
N ILE A 15 12.30 28.48 19.04
CA ILE A 15 11.20 28.10 18.13
C ILE A 15 11.74 27.80 16.72
N LEU A 16 12.65 28.62 16.21
CA LEU A 16 13.28 28.42 14.90
C LEU A 16 14.13 27.14 14.86
N VAL A 17 14.87 26.83 15.94
CA VAL A 17 15.62 25.58 16.07
C VAL A 17 14.67 24.38 16.10
N TYR A 18 13.58 24.46 16.86
CA TYR A 18 12.56 23.39 16.89
C TYR A 18 11.90 23.18 15.52
N LEU A 19 11.54 24.26 14.82
CA LEU A 19 10.99 24.20 13.46
C LEU A 19 11.99 23.59 12.48
N ALA A 20 13.27 23.97 12.56
CA ALA A 20 14.32 23.38 11.73
C ALA A 20 14.51 21.88 12.02
N LEU A 21 14.42 21.46 13.29
CA LEU A 21 14.50 20.07 13.70
C LEU A 21 13.29 19.25 13.22
N ILE A 22 12.08 19.81 13.29
CA ILE A 22 10.85 19.19 12.76
C ILE A 22 10.92 19.08 11.24
N LEU A 23 11.38 20.12 10.54
CA LEU A 23 11.55 20.09 9.08
C LEU A 23 12.60 19.05 8.67
N LEU A 24 13.72 19.00 9.38
CA LEU A 24 14.78 18.02 9.18
C LEU A 24 14.24 16.60 9.43
N LEU A 25 13.53 16.39 10.54
CA LEU A 25 12.86 15.13 10.81
C LEU A 25 11.91 14.78 9.66
N PHE A 26 11.01 15.67 9.24
CA PHE A 26 10.05 15.41 8.15
C PHE A 26 10.72 15.02 6.82
N ILE A 27 11.87 15.62 6.49
CA ILE A 27 12.64 15.32 5.27
C ILE A 27 13.34 13.95 5.37
N TYR A 28 13.94 13.61 6.52
CA TYR A 28 14.74 12.39 6.67
C TYR A 28 13.96 11.20 7.20
N LEU A 29 12.85 11.41 7.90
CA LEU A 29 11.99 10.36 8.44
C LEU A 29 11.53 9.35 7.37
N PRO A 30 11.04 9.75 6.18
CA PRO A 30 10.70 8.77 5.14
C PRO A 30 11.93 7.94 4.71
N LYS A 31 13.10 8.57 4.51
CA LYS A 31 14.34 7.86 4.15
C LYS A 31 14.76 6.86 5.23
N ILE A 32 14.66 7.24 6.51
CA ILE A 32 14.97 6.38 7.65
C ILE A 32 14.00 5.22 7.71
N ILE A 33 12.69 5.46 7.54
CA ILE A 33 11.66 4.41 7.51
C ILE A 33 11.93 3.41 6.38
N PHE A 34 12.23 3.88 5.16
CA PHE A 34 12.57 3.00 4.04
C PHE A 34 13.85 2.19 4.29
N THR A 35 14.84 2.77 4.97
CA THR A 35 16.08 2.06 5.33
C THR A 35 15.85 1.03 6.45
N LEU A 36 14.92 1.31 7.35
CA LEU A 36 14.51 0.40 8.43
C LEU A 36 13.45 -0.63 8.00
N LEU A 37 12.91 -0.52 6.79
CA LEU A 37 11.92 -1.42 6.23
C LEU A 37 12.27 -2.91 6.37
N PRO A 38 13.50 -3.40 6.06
CA PRO A 38 13.83 -4.80 6.26
C PRO A 38 13.75 -5.24 7.73
N PHE A 39 14.00 -4.34 8.70
CA PHE A 39 13.83 -4.64 10.12
C PHE A 39 12.37 -4.68 10.54
N LEU A 40 11.53 -3.79 10.00
CA LEU A 40 10.08 -3.80 10.26
C LEU A 40 9.43 -5.07 9.69
N LEU A 41 9.77 -5.43 8.45
CA LEU A 41 9.34 -6.70 7.85
C LEU A 41 9.92 -7.90 8.59
N ALA A 42 11.15 -7.80 9.10
CA ALA A 42 11.76 -8.85 9.90
C ALA A 42 10.98 -9.12 11.18
N LEU A 43 10.42 -8.08 11.80
CA LEU A 43 9.57 -8.18 12.99
C LEU A 43 8.23 -8.86 12.67
N LEU A 44 7.62 -8.54 11.52
CA LEU A 44 6.44 -9.26 11.03
C LEU A 44 6.73 -10.75 10.77
N LEU A 45 7.82 -11.04 10.07
CA LEU A 45 8.23 -12.41 9.76
C LEU A 45 8.58 -13.18 11.03
N ALA A 46 9.28 -12.56 11.99
CA ALA A 46 9.58 -13.14 13.29
C ALA A 46 8.29 -13.43 14.08
N TYR A 47 7.35 -12.49 14.12
CA TYR A 47 6.06 -12.70 14.77
C TYR A 47 5.29 -13.88 14.15
N ALA A 48 5.25 -13.97 12.82
CA ALA A 48 4.62 -15.08 12.11
C ALA A 48 5.33 -16.43 12.35
N ALA A 49 6.65 -16.44 12.48
CA ALA A 49 7.45 -17.64 12.68
C ALA A 49 7.51 -18.11 14.15
N GLU A 50 7.24 -17.24 15.13
CA GLU A 50 7.34 -17.54 16.57
C GLU A 50 6.54 -18.77 17.05
N PRO A 51 5.29 -19.02 16.59
CA PRO A 51 4.56 -20.23 16.98
C PRO A 51 5.31 -21.51 16.61
N LEU A 52 5.97 -21.50 15.44
CA LEU A 52 6.77 -22.63 14.96
C LEU A 52 8.07 -22.78 15.75
N VAL A 53 8.74 -21.66 16.07
CA VAL A 53 9.94 -21.66 16.93
C VAL A 53 9.63 -22.25 18.30
N SER A 54 8.55 -21.77 18.93
CA SER A 54 8.11 -22.23 20.25
C SER A 54 7.71 -23.70 20.25
N PHE A 55 7.09 -24.18 19.17
CA PHE A 55 6.75 -25.59 18.99
C PHE A 55 8.00 -26.46 18.90
N LEU A 56 8.98 -26.08 18.07
CA LEU A 56 10.23 -26.82 17.91
C LEU A 56 11.08 -26.80 19.19
N GLU A 57 11.13 -25.67 19.89
CA GLU A 57 11.84 -25.54 21.17
C GLU A 57 11.21 -26.40 22.27
N LYS A 58 9.89 -26.29 22.47
CA LYS A 58 9.23 -26.92 23.63
C LYS A 58 8.83 -28.38 23.38
N LYS A 59 8.35 -28.71 22.18
CA LYS A 59 7.86 -30.07 21.87
C LYS A 59 8.94 -30.94 21.25
N ALA A 60 9.69 -30.42 20.27
CA ALA A 60 10.77 -31.17 19.63
C ALA A 60 12.11 -31.10 20.38
N LYS A 61 12.19 -30.30 21.47
CA LYS A 61 13.39 -30.10 22.30
C LYS A 61 14.62 -29.64 21.51
N ILE A 62 14.41 -28.92 20.41
CA ILE A 62 15.48 -28.38 19.56
C ILE A 62 15.96 -27.04 20.17
N PRO A 63 17.28 -26.77 20.25
CA PRO A 63 17.79 -25.50 20.74
C PRO A 63 17.16 -24.31 19.99
N ARG A 64 16.76 -23.27 20.74
CA ARG A 64 16.01 -22.11 20.20
C ARG A 64 16.65 -21.48 18.96
N LYS A 65 17.99 -21.42 18.90
CA LYS A 65 18.73 -20.90 17.73
C LYS A 65 18.48 -21.71 16.46
N ILE A 66 18.47 -23.03 16.57
CA ILE A 66 18.20 -23.93 15.44
C ILE A 66 16.70 -23.86 15.06
N SER A 67 15.82 -23.85 16.07
CA SER A 67 14.39 -23.66 15.88
C SER A 67 14.05 -22.35 15.15
N ALA A 68 14.73 -21.26 15.48
CA ALA A 68 14.60 -19.96 14.82
C ALA A 68 15.01 -20.04 13.34
N PHE A 69 16.16 -20.63 13.04
CA PHE A 69 16.64 -20.78 11.66
C PHE A 69 15.65 -21.58 10.79
N ILE A 70 15.25 -22.77 11.26
CA ILE A 70 14.31 -23.65 10.55
C ILE A 70 12.98 -22.92 10.32
N SER A 71 12.46 -22.26 11.35
CA SER A 71 11.16 -21.58 11.27
C SER A 71 11.18 -20.41 10.30
N ILE A 72 12.28 -19.67 10.20
CA ILE A 72 12.43 -18.57 9.25
C ILE A 72 12.49 -19.08 7.82
N VAL A 73 13.25 -20.15 7.55
CA VAL A 73 13.32 -20.74 6.20
C VAL A 73 11.95 -21.21 5.75
N ILE A 74 11.22 -21.90 6.63
CA ILE A 74 9.85 -22.37 6.34
C ILE A 74 8.90 -21.19 6.14
N ALA A 75 8.89 -20.22 7.06
CA ALA A 75 8.01 -19.06 6.97
C ALA A 75 8.31 -18.24 5.71
N PHE A 76 9.57 -17.92 5.44
CA PHE A 76 9.98 -17.19 4.23
C PHE A 76 9.64 -17.97 2.96
N GLY A 77 9.83 -19.29 2.95
CA GLY A 77 9.45 -20.14 1.82
C GLY A 77 7.95 -20.13 1.55
N ILE A 78 7.12 -20.32 2.58
CA ILE A 78 5.65 -20.33 2.46
C ILE A 78 5.13 -18.94 2.07
N PHE A 79 5.48 -17.90 2.84
CA PHE A 79 5.02 -16.54 2.57
C PHE A 79 5.55 -16.02 1.23
N GLY A 80 6.83 -16.24 0.94
CA GLY A 80 7.44 -15.86 -0.33
C GLY A 80 6.78 -16.53 -1.53
N SER A 81 6.44 -17.83 -1.41
CA SER A 81 5.74 -18.55 -2.49
C SER A 81 4.33 -18.04 -2.68
N ILE A 82 3.54 -17.90 -1.60
CA ILE A 82 2.16 -17.40 -1.68
C ILE A 82 2.13 -15.98 -2.26
N LEU A 83 2.96 -15.08 -1.74
CA LEU A 83 3.06 -13.72 -2.25
C LEU A 83 3.53 -13.70 -3.71
N GLY A 84 4.53 -14.51 -4.07
CA GLY A 84 5.01 -14.63 -5.44
C GLY A 84 3.92 -15.09 -6.42
N LEU A 85 3.09 -16.06 -6.02
CA LEU A 85 1.95 -16.52 -6.82
C LEU A 85 0.88 -15.44 -6.99
N ILE A 86 0.53 -14.73 -5.90
CA ILE A 86 -0.47 -13.65 -5.94
C ILE A 86 0.03 -12.50 -6.82
N ILE A 87 1.26 -12.02 -6.59
CA ILE A 87 1.87 -10.94 -7.37
C ILE A 87 2.01 -11.35 -8.83
N GLY A 88 2.45 -12.58 -9.11
CA GLY A 88 2.58 -13.10 -10.47
C GLY A 88 1.23 -13.18 -11.19
N LYS A 89 0.18 -13.63 -10.52
CA LYS A 89 -1.18 -13.68 -11.09
C LYS A 89 -1.71 -12.29 -11.39
N ILE A 90 -1.59 -11.35 -10.45
CA ILE A 90 -1.99 -9.96 -10.65
C ILE A 90 -1.19 -9.34 -11.81
N ALA A 91 0.13 -9.53 -11.85
CA ALA A 91 0.97 -8.98 -12.91
C ALA A 91 0.56 -9.47 -14.30
N LYS A 92 0.26 -10.77 -14.42
CA LYS A 92 -0.23 -11.36 -15.67
C LYS A 92 -1.60 -10.78 -16.07
N GLU A 93 -2.54 -10.70 -15.14
CA GLU A 93 -3.87 -10.11 -15.41
C GLU A 93 -3.76 -8.63 -15.80
N VAL A 94 -2.88 -7.85 -15.16
CA VAL A 94 -2.60 -6.45 -15.54
C VAL A 94 -2.06 -6.37 -16.96
N GLU A 95 -1.12 -7.23 -17.33
CA GLU A 95 -0.52 -7.23 -18.67
C GLU A 95 -1.55 -7.58 -19.75
N GLU A 96 -2.32 -8.64 -19.54
CA GLU A 96 -3.37 -9.09 -20.47
C GLU A 96 -4.51 -8.06 -20.58
N PHE A 97 -4.92 -7.47 -19.45
CA PHE A 97 -5.91 -6.40 -19.42
C PHE A 97 -5.40 -5.15 -20.14
N SER A 98 -4.15 -4.74 -19.91
CA SER A 98 -3.56 -3.56 -20.57
C SER A 98 -3.48 -3.74 -22.09
N LYS A 99 -3.19 -4.95 -22.58
CA LYS A 99 -3.20 -5.26 -24.03
C LYS A 99 -4.61 -5.25 -24.62
N SER A 100 -5.60 -5.71 -23.87
CA SER A 100 -6.99 -5.82 -24.32
C SER A 100 -7.76 -4.50 -24.18
N PHE A 101 -7.32 -3.60 -23.30
CA PHE A 101 -8.02 -2.36 -22.97
C PHE A 101 -8.35 -1.47 -24.17
N PRO A 102 -7.45 -1.20 -25.15
CA PRO A 102 -7.80 -0.39 -26.33
C PRO A 102 -8.98 -0.97 -27.10
N SER A 103 -9.02 -2.30 -27.30
CA SER A 103 -10.11 -2.96 -28.02
C SER A 103 -11.45 -2.92 -27.27
N ILE A 104 -11.41 -2.96 -25.93
CA ILE A 104 -12.59 -2.83 -25.06
C ILE A 104 -13.11 -1.39 -25.13
N TYR A 105 -12.21 -0.40 -25.10
CA TYR A 105 -12.53 1.02 -25.24
C TYR A 105 -13.19 1.31 -26.59
N ASP A 106 -12.55 0.92 -27.69
CA ASP A 106 -13.09 1.14 -29.05
C ASP A 106 -14.46 0.47 -29.23
N SER A 107 -14.65 -0.70 -28.63
CA SER A 107 -15.93 -1.40 -28.66
C SER A 107 -17.00 -0.66 -27.85
N ALA A 108 -16.67 -0.22 -26.64
CA ALA A 108 -17.57 0.56 -25.79
C ALA A 108 -17.97 1.88 -26.46
N GLU A 109 -17.02 2.61 -27.04
CA GLU A 109 -17.27 3.84 -27.81
C GLU A 109 -18.23 3.57 -28.97
N ARG A 110 -17.99 2.51 -29.77
CA ARG A 110 -18.89 2.11 -30.85
C ARG A 110 -20.29 1.75 -30.34
N TYR A 111 -20.41 1.01 -29.23
CA TYR A 111 -21.73 0.67 -28.67
C TYR A 111 -22.50 1.90 -28.22
N ILE A 112 -21.82 2.87 -27.59
CA ILE A 112 -22.43 4.13 -27.17
C ILE A 112 -22.87 4.93 -28.40
N LYS A 113 -21.99 5.09 -29.40
CA LYS A 113 -22.32 5.80 -30.65
C LYS A 113 -23.47 5.15 -31.41
N ASN A 114 -23.49 3.82 -31.48
CA ASN A 114 -24.57 3.08 -32.13
C ASN A 114 -25.89 3.14 -31.34
N ALA A 115 -25.85 3.13 -30.01
CA ALA A 115 -27.04 3.31 -29.18
C ALA A 115 -27.63 4.71 -29.36
N LEU A 116 -26.79 5.74 -29.46
CA LEU A 116 -27.19 7.11 -29.76
C LEU A 116 -27.74 7.25 -31.19
N GLN A 117 -27.12 6.61 -32.19
CA GLN A 117 -27.64 6.56 -33.56
C GLN A 117 -28.95 5.76 -33.68
N GLY A 118 -29.14 4.71 -32.87
CA GLY A 118 -30.40 3.97 -32.78
C GLY A 118 -31.56 4.85 -32.30
N LEU A 119 -31.25 5.94 -31.59
CA LEU A 119 -32.14 7.03 -31.23
C LEU A 119 -32.09 8.17 -32.28
N SER A 120 -31.93 7.81 -33.56
CA SER A 120 -31.71 8.68 -34.74
C SER A 120 -32.55 9.98 -34.76
N ASP A 121 -33.82 9.91 -34.35
CA ASP A 121 -34.71 11.08 -34.32
C ASP A 121 -34.35 12.11 -33.24
N MET A 122 -33.69 11.68 -32.17
CA MET A 122 -33.16 12.54 -31.12
C MET A 122 -31.73 12.98 -31.41
N TYR A 123 -30.90 12.10 -32.00
CA TYR A 123 -29.51 12.39 -32.38
C TYR A 123 -29.42 13.54 -33.39
N ASN A 124 -30.23 13.53 -34.45
CA ASN A 124 -30.26 14.61 -35.44
C ASN A 124 -30.93 15.91 -34.96
N ARG A 125 -31.51 15.91 -33.74
CA ARG A 125 -32.10 17.09 -33.08
C ARG A 125 -31.23 17.65 -31.96
N LEU A 126 -30.15 16.94 -31.61
CA LEU A 126 -29.18 17.42 -30.63
C LEU A 126 -28.32 18.51 -31.28
N PRO A 127 -28.10 19.65 -30.61
CA PRO A 127 -27.12 20.64 -31.07
C PRO A 127 -25.74 20.00 -31.19
N ASP A 128 -24.96 20.37 -32.21
CA ASP A 128 -23.59 19.85 -32.43
C ASP A 128 -22.72 19.95 -31.17
N GLN A 129 -22.92 21.02 -30.39
CA GLN A 129 -22.27 21.26 -29.11
C GLN A 129 -22.49 20.12 -28.09
N VAL A 130 -23.66 19.46 -28.09
CA VAL A 130 -23.92 18.34 -27.17
C VAL A 130 -23.19 17.09 -27.63
N ILE A 131 -23.10 16.86 -28.94
CA ILE A 131 -22.38 15.72 -29.52
C ILE A 131 -20.88 15.87 -29.23
N GLU A 132 -20.32 17.06 -29.46
CA GLU A 132 -18.92 17.36 -29.12
C GLU A 132 -18.63 17.16 -27.62
N ARG A 133 -19.54 17.61 -26.74
CA ARG A 133 -19.40 17.40 -25.29
C ARG A 133 -19.43 15.92 -24.91
N LEU A 134 -20.25 15.11 -25.56
CA LEU A 134 -20.30 13.67 -25.31
C LEU A 134 -19.02 12.97 -25.77
N ASP A 135 -18.50 13.33 -26.95
CA ASP A 135 -17.22 12.81 -27.44
C ASP A 135 -16.06 13.25 -26.54
N GLU A 136 -16.05 14.50 -26.05
CA GLU A 136 -15.09 14.98 -25.05
C GLU A 136 -15.17 14.16 -23.75
N LEU A 137 -16.37 13.89 -23.22
CA LEU A 137 -16.56 13.11 -21.99
C LEU A 137 -16.09 11.66 -22.16
N ILE A 138 -16.41 11.01 -23.28
CA ILE A 138 -15.99 9.63 -23.58
C ILE A 138 -14.46 9.57 -23.73
N SER A 139 -13.85 10.57 -24.36
CA SER A 139 -12.40 10.68 -24.51
C SER A 139 -11.71 10.88 -23.16
N GLN A 140 -12.21 11.82 -22.35
CA GLN A 140 -11.68 12.07 -21.00
C GLN A 140 -11.80 10.86 -20.08
N LEU A 141 -12.90 10.10 -20.16
CA LEU A 141 -13.05 8.84 -19.42
C LEU A 141 -12.02 7.80 -19.88
N GLY A 142 -11.79 7.67 -21.18
CA GLY A 142 -10.76 6.80 -21.75
C GLY A 142 -9.35 7.14 -21.28
N ASP A 143 -9.00 8.42 -21.32
CA ASP A 143 -7.69 8.93 -20.87
C ASP A 143 -7.49 8.72 -19.36
N ASN A 144 -8.51 9.03 -18.56
CA ASN A 144 -8.47 8.81 -17.11
C ASN A 144 -8.30 7.33 -16.77
N MET A 145 -9.05 6.44 -17.41
CA MET A 145 -8.92 4.99 -17.21
C MET A 145 -7.54 4.49 -17.65
N THR A 146 -7.04 4.93 -18.81
CA THR A 146 -5.69 4.62 -19.28
C THR A 146 -4.64 5.06 -18.27
N SER A 147 -4.79 6.26 -17.70
CA SER A 147 -3.87 6.78 -16.68
C SER A 147 -3.88 5.93 -15.40
N ILE A 148 -5.05 5.49 -14.94
CA ILE A 148 -5.21 4.62 -13.77
C ILE A 148 -4.55 3.27 -14.02
N ILE A 149 -4.86 2.62 -15.15
CA ILE A 149 -4.28 1.32 -15.52
C ILE A 149 -2.76 1.42 -15.62
N THR A 150 -2.25 2.46 -16.29
CA THR A 150 -0.81 2.67 -16.42
C THR A 150 -0.17 2.93 -15.05
N ASN A 151 -0.82 3.67 -14.16
CA ASN A 151 -0.32 3.93 -12.80
C ASN A 151 -0.39 2.70 -11.89
N LEU A 152 -1.32 1.77 -12.11
CA LEU A 152 -1.35 0.46 -11.43
C LEU A 152 -0.29 -0.52 -12.00
N ALA A 153 -0.02 -0.45 -13.31
CA ALA A 153 0.98 -1.27 -13.98
C ALA A 153 2.42 -0.80 -13.72
N LYS A 154 2.63 0.52 -13.53
CA LYS A 154 3.96 1.13 -13.28
C LYS A 154 4.70 0.51 -12.09
N PRO A 155 4.12 0.35 -10.88
CA PRO A 155 4.80 -0.29 -9.76
C PRO A 155 5.23 -1.74 -10.07
N ILE A 156 4.39 -2.50 -10.77
CA ILE A 156 4.65 -3.90 -11.13
C ILE A 156 5.78 -3.99 -12.14
N THR A 157 5.75 -3.15 -13.17
CA THR A 157 6.79 -3.09 -14.21
C THR A 157 8.10 -2.50 -13.69
N ASN A 158 8.05 -1.45 -12.86
CA ASN A 158 9.22 -0.88 -12.19
C ASN A 158 9.82 -1.84 -11.17
N PHE A 159 9.03 -2.68 -10.50
CA PHE A 159 9.56 -3.74 -9.66
C PHE A 159 10.34 -4.75 -10.50
N THR A 160 9.81 -5.21 -11.63
CA THR A 160 10.50 -6.16 -12.53
C THR A 160 11.77 -5.59 -13.15
N ILE A 161 11.71 -4.35 -13.66
CA ILE A 161 12.84 -3.66 -14.31
C ILE A 161 13.88 -3.16 -13.28
N GLY A 162 13.40 -2.68 -12.12
CA GLY A 162 14.24 -2.19 -11.02
C GLY A 162 14.90 -3.31 -10.23
N ALA A 163 14.23 -4.46 -10.08
CA ALA A 163 14.82 -5.67 -9.50
C ALA A 163 15.98 -6.19 -10.35
N ALA A 164 15.83 -6.19 -11.68
CA ALA A 164 16.89 -6.57 -12.61
C ALA A 164 18.10 -5.61 -12.56
N LYS A 165 17.87 -4.30 -12.35
CA LYS A 165 18.94 -3.28 -12.26
C LYS A 165 19.64 -3.22 -10.90
N ASN A 166 19.00 -3.70 -9.82
CA ASN A 166 19.52 -3.62 -8.44
C ASN A 166 19.50 -4.96 -7.71
N VAL A 167 19.80 -6.06 -8.41
CA VAL A 167 19.94 -7.40 -7.82
C VAL A 167 20.83 -7.40 -6.57
N PRO A 168 21.99 -6.71 -6.52
CA PRO A 168 22.81 -6.66 -5.31
C PRO A 168 22.08 -6.05 -4.11
N ALA A 169 21.31 -4.97 -4.32
CA ALA A 169 20.57 -4.32 -3.25
C ALA A 169 19.43 -5.19 -2.72
N LEU A 170 18.75 -5.94 -3.60
CA LEU A 170 17.73 -6.92 -3.20
C LEU A 170 18.32 -8.07 -2.40
N ILE A 171 19.49 -8.59 -2.79
CA ILE A 171 20.18 -9.63 -2.04
C ILE A 171 20.54 -9.12 -0.64
N ILE A 172 21.11 -7.92 -0.54
CA ILE A 172 21.41 -7.30 0.76
C ILE A 172 20.13 -7.13 1.59
N PHE A 173 19.05 -6.65 0.97
CA PHE A 173 17.76 -6.49 1.64
C PHE A 173 17.24 -7.81 2.23
N VAL A 174 17.25 -8.89 1.44
CA VAL A 174 16.79 -10.21 1.87
C VAL A 174 17.71 -10.78 2.95
N ILE A 175 19.03 -10.62 2.83
CA ILE A 175 19.98 -11.05 3.87
C ILE A 175 19.72 -10.30 5.18
N VAL A 176 19.59 -8.97 5.14
CA VAL A 176 19.32 -8.15 6.33
C VAL A 176 17.97 -8.51 6.96
N LEU A 177 16.94 -8.72 6.14
CA LEU A 177 15.62 -9.19 6.58
C LEU A 177 15.73 -10.53 7.34
N LEU A 178 16.37 -11.54 6.72
CA LEU A 178 16.51 -12.87 7.31
C LEU A 178 17.37 -12.86 8.57
N MET A 179 18.49 -12.14 8.57
CA MET A 179 19.37 -11.98 9.74
C MET A 179 18.66 -11.26 10.88
N SER A 180 17.92 -10.20 10.57
CA SER A 180 17.16 -9.45 11.58
C SER A 180 16.07 -10.31 12.18
N SER A 181 15.32 -11.06 11.37
CA SER A 181 14.30 -12.01 11.87
C SER A 181 14.94 -13.08 12.73
N TYR A 182 16.10 -13.58 12.33
CA TYR A 182 16.85 -14.59 13.08
C TYR A 182 17.24 -14.08 14.46
N PHE A 183 17.87 -12.90 14.56
CA PHE A 183 18.26 -12.34 15.85
C PHE A 183 17.05 -12.01 16.73
N LEU A 184 15.97 -11.49 16.15
CA LEU A 184 14.72 -11.23 16.88
C LEU A 184 14.12 -12.50 17.52
N LEU A 185 14.22 -13.65 16.85
CA LEU A 185 13.70 -14.93 17.34
C LEU A 185 14.67 -15.65 18.27
N ALA A 186 15.94 -15.72 17.88
CA ALA A 186 17.00 -16.44 18.59
C ALA A 186 17.29 -15.80 19.95
N ASP A 187 17.40 -14.48 20.00
CA ASP A 187 17.78 -13.72 21.19
C ASP A 187 16.58 -12.98 21.82
N LYS A 188 15.35 -13.43 21.54
CA LYS A 188 14.11 -12.81 22.00
C LYS A 188 14.12 -12.47 23.50
N HIS A 189 14.59 -13.38 24.35
CA HIS A 189 14.64 -13.17 25.80
C HIS A 189 15.60 -12.05 26.21
N LEU A 190 16.75 -11.97 25.55
CA LEU A 190 17.72 -10.88 25.77
C LEU A 190 17.12 -9.55 25.34
N ILE A 191 16.52 -9.51 24.15
CA ILE A 191 15.89 -8.30 23.59
C ILE A 191 14.76 -7.81 24.50
N GLN A 192 13.90 -8.71 24.98
CA GLN A 192 12.81 -8.36 25.90
C GLN A 192 13.34 -7.77 27.22
N LYS A 193 14.40 -8.35 27.78
CA LYS A 193 15.03 -7.86 29.00
C LYS A 193 15.65 -6.47 28.79
N THR A 194 16.44 -6.30 27.73
CA THR A 194 17.08 -5.02 27.40
C THR A 194 16.06 -3.92 27.11
N LEU A 195 14.96 -4.23 26.42
CA LEU A 195 13.87 -3.28 26.22
C LEU A 195 13.19 -2.89 27.54
N ALA A 196 12.96 -3.85 28.44
CA ALA A 196 12.39 -3.57 29.76
C ALA A 196 13.31 -2.70 30.62
N ASP A 197 14.64 -2.86 30.49
CA ASP A 197 15.64 -2.09 31.23
C ASP A 197 15.83 -0.66 30.68
N ILE A 198 15.64 -0.44 29.38
CA ILE A 198 15.81 0.87 28.71
C ILE A 198 14.58 1.76 28.88
N PHE A 199 13.38 1.19 28.84
CA PHE A 199 12.15 1.98 28.88
C PHE A 199 11.61 2.13 30.31
N SER A 200 11.77 3.33 30.90
CA SER A 200 11.07 3.67 32.14
C SER A 200 9.54 3.61 31.92
N LYS A 201 8.77 3.15 32.92
CA LYS A 201 7.30 3.01 32.83
C LYS A 201 6.60 4.28 32.31
N GLY A 202 7.10 5.47 32.66
CA GLY A 202 6.52 6.76 32.23
C GLY A 202 6.80 7.17 30.77
N SER A 203 7.85 6.64 30.13
CA SER A 203 8.12 6.89 28.70
C SER A 203 7.20 6.07 27.80
N VAL A 204 6.82 4.87 28.25
CA VAL A 204 5.88 3.97 27.56
C VAL A 204 4.47 4.56 27.57
N GLU A 205 4.02 5.11 28.70
CA GLU A 205 2.70 5.77 28.80
C GLU A 205 2.57 6.99 27.87
N ARG A 206 3.64 7.80 27.72
CA ARG A 206 3.66 8.94 26.79
C ARG A 206 3.67 8.53 25.31
N LEU A 207 4.33 7.44 24.97
CA LEU A 207 4.27 6.87 23.60
C LEU A 207 2.88 6.31 23.29
N ILE A 208 2.24 5.68 24.28
CA ILE A 208 0.86 5.17 24.15
C ILE A 208 -0.14 6.32 24.01
N SER A 209 0.02 7.43 24.75
CA SER A 209 -0.86 8.59 24.61
C SER A 209 -0.70 9.27 23.24
N LEU A 210 0.53 9.50 22.78
CA LEU A 210 0.80 10.06 21.44
C LEU A 210 0.29 9.17 20.31
N LYS A 211 0.40 7.85 20.45
CA LYS A 211 -0.18 6.87 19.53
C LYS A 211 -1.71 7.02 19.48
N ASN A 212 -2.36 7.11 20.64
CA ASN A 212 -3.81 7.19 20.71
C ASN A 212 -4.36 8.50 20.10
N ASP A 213 -3.66 9.62 20.28
CA ASP A 213 -4.11 10.93 19.79
C ASP A 213 -3.88 11.12 18.29
N LEU A 214 -2.74 10.68 17.74
CA LEU A 214 -2.42 10.81 16.31
C LEU A 214 -3.04 9.71 15.44
N PHE A 215 -3.05 8.47 15.91
CA PHE A 215 -3.55 7.34 15.13
C PHE A 215 -5.00 6.97 15.44
N GLY A 216 -5.64 7.58 16.45
CA GLY A 216 -7.04 7.31 16.77
C GLY A 216 -8.00 7.72 15.64
N ALA A 217 -7.92 8.99 15.21
CA ALA A 217 -8.81 9.51 14.17
C ALA A 217 -8.37 9.12 12.74
N LEU A 218 -7.11 9.39 12.37
CA LEU A 218 -6.60 9.07 11.04
C LEU A 218 -6.45 7.57 10.82
N GLY A 219 -5.97 6.83 11.83
CA GLY A 219 -5.87 5.39 11.75
C GLY A 219 -7.24 4.70 11.77
N GLY A 220 -8.22 5.26 12.49
CA GLY A 220 -9.60 4.80 12.46
C GLY A 220 -10.23 4.93 11.06
N TYR A 221 -10.05 6.08 10.41
CA TYR A 221 -10.53 6.31 9.04
C TYR A 221 -9.84 5.40 8.02
N ILE A 222 -8.50 5.33 8.02
CA ILE A 222 -7.75 4.45 7.09
C ILE A 222 -8.14 2.99 7.32
N LYS A 223 -8.29 2.56 8.58
CA LYS A 223 -8.73 1.20 8.91
C LYS A 223 -10.14 0.93 8.39
N ALA A 224 -11.08 1.86 8.59
CA ALA A 224 -12.44 1.73 8.07
C ALA A 224 -12.43 1.63 6.53
N GLN A 225 -11.66 2.49 5.86
CA GLN A 225 -11.52 2.47 4.40
C GLN A 225 -10.94 1.15 3.88
N LEU A 226 -9.88 0.64 4.51
CA LEU A 226 -9.29 -0.65 4.14
C LEU A 226 -10.25 -1.82 4.36
N ILE A 227 -11.07 -1.78 5.42
CA ILE A 227 -12.11 -2.79 5.66
C ILE A 227 -13.17 -2.73 4.56
N LEU A 228 -13.68 -1.54 4.24
CA LEU A 228 -14.67 -1.36 3.18
C LEU A 228 -14.13 -1.82 1.82
N MET A 229 -12.93 -1.39 1.44
CA MET A 229 -12.26 -1.84 0.22
C MET A 229 -12.07 -3.36 0.17
N SER A 230 -11.77 -3.99 1.31
CA SER A 230 -11.60 -5.45 1.37
C SER A 230 -12.93 -6.18 1.19
N ILE A 231 -14.02 -5.64 1.75
CA ILE A 231 -15.36 -6.20 1.58
C ILE A 231 -15.80 -6.09 0.11
N THR A 232 -15.69 -4.89 -0.48
CA THR A 232 -16.08 -4.66 -1.89
C THR A 232 -15.23 -5.50 -2.84
N PHE A 233 -13.92 -5.59 -2.60
CA PHE A 233 -13.03 -6.48 -3.36
C PHE A 233 -13.48 -7.94 -3.30
N CYS A 234 -13.78 -8.47 -2.10
CA CYS A 234 -14.19 -9.87 -1.94
C CYS A 234 -15.54 -10.15 -2.62
N GLU A 235 -16.51 -9.26 -2.48
CA GLU A 235 -17.82 -9.39 -3.13
C GLU A 235 -17.69 -9.42 -4.66
N LEU A 236 -16.94 -8.46 -5.23
CA LEU A 236 -16.70 -8.39 -6.67
C LEU A 236 -15.89 -9.57 -7.18
N LEU A 237 -14.88 -10.00 -6.43
CA LEU A 237 -14.08 -11.16 -6.80
C LEU A 237 -14.95 -12.42 -6.89
N VAL A 238 -15.82 -12.64 -5.91
CA VAL A 238 -16.78 -13.76 -5.93
C VAL A 238 -17.72 -13.64 -7.13
N GLY A 239 -18.32 -12.46 -7.34
CA GLY A 239 -19.22 -12.21 -8.47
C GLY A 239 -18.57 -12.46 -9.82
N PHE A 240 -17.40 -11.89 -10.06
CA PHE A 240 -16.65 -12.07 -11.31
C PHE A 240 -16.15 -13.50 -11.50
N THR A 241 -15.77 -14.18 -10.43
CA THR A 241 -15.38 -15.60 -10.49
C THR A 241 -16.56 -16.49 -10.87
N ILE A 242 -17.76 -16.23 -10.33
CA ILE A 242 -18.99 -16.97 -10.68
C ILE A 242 -19.32 -16.79 -12.17
N ILE A 243 -19.17 -15.57 -12.69
CA ILE A 243 -19.38 -15.24 -14.11
C ILE A 243 -18.25 -15.76 -15.01
N LYS A 244 -17.19 -16.36 -14.43
CA LYS A 244 -15.99 -16.85 -15.12
C LYS A 244 -15.27 -15.76 -15.92
N ASN A 245 -15.26 -14.54 -15.39
CA ASN A 245 -14.50 -13.46 -15.99
C ASN A 245 -13.00 -13.72 -15.83
N GLU A 246 -12.25 -13.70 -16.93
CA GLU A 246 -10.80 -13.93 -16.97
C GLU A 246 -10.00 -12.88 -16.17
N TYR A 247 -10.59 -11.69 -15.98
CA TYR A 247 -10.00 -10.54 -15.30
C TYR A 247 -10.60 -10.27 -13.92
N ALA A 248 -11.13 -11.30 -13.25
CA ALA A 248 -11.88 -11.15 -12.01
C ALA A 248 -11.08 -10.46 -10.88
N ILE A 249 -9.79 -10.78 -10.69
CA ILE A 249 -8.99 -10.21 -9.60
C ILE A 249 -8.64 -8.76 -9.92
N ILE A 250 -8.17 -8.48 -11.14
CA ILE A 250 -7.81 -7.12 -11.53
C ILE A 250 -9.01 -6.17 -11.53
N LEU A 251 -10.18 -6.60 -12.03
CA LEU A 251 -11.39 -5.77 -12.05
C LEU A 251 -11.91 -5.51 -10.64
N ALA A 252 -11.95 -6.54 -9.78
CA ALA A 252 -12.35 -6.36 -8.38
C ALA A 252 -11.41 -5.38 -7.66
N LEU A 253 -10.10 -5.49 -7.88
CA LEU A 253 -9.10 -4.61 -7.27
C LEU A 253 -9.22 -3.17 -7.78
N LEU A 254 -9.41 -3.00 -9.10
CA LEU A 254 -9.54 -1.70 -9.74
C LEU A 254 -10.80 -0.99 -9.25
N ILE A 255 -11.94 -1.67 -9.21
CA ILE A 255 -13.20 -1.10 -8.73
C ILE A 255 -13.11 -0.75 -7.24
N ALA A 256 -12.60 -1.65 -6.39
CA ALA A 256 -12.42 -1.37 -4.96
C ALA A 256 -11.48 -0.19 -4.70
N PHE A 257 -10.44 -0.02 -5.53
CA PHE A 257 -9.55 1.13 -5.48
C PHE A 257 -10.22 2.42 -5.99
N LEU A 258 -11.00 2.34 -7.07
CA LEU A 258 -11.73 3.46 -7.65
C LEU A 258 -12.79 4.01 -6.68
N ASP A 259 -13.47 3.11 -5.96
CA ASP A 259 -14.44 3.43 -4.90
C ASP A 259 -13.79 4.20 -3.73
N ALA A 260 -12.49 4.01 -3.51
CA ALA A 260 -11.73 4.77 -2.52
C ALA A 260 -11.31 6.17 -3.00
N LEU A 261 -11.38 6.46 -4.31
CA LEU A 261 -11.00 7.76 -4.85
C LEU A 261 -12.16 8.77 -4.75
N PRO A 262 -11.93 9.96 -4.17
CA PRO A 262 -12.97 10.97 -4.04
C PRO A 262 -13.49 11.51 -5.39
N ILE A 263 -12.82 11.24 -6.51
CA ILE A 263 -13.25 11.68 -7.84
C ILE A 263 -14.59 11.02 -8.25
N PHE A 264 -14.85 9.79 -7.78
CA PHE A 264 -16.09 9.04 -8.03
C PHE A 264 -17.07 9.05 -6.85
N GLY A 265 -16.61 9.36 -5.64
CA GLY A 265 -17.44 9.58 -4.46
C GLY A 265 -17.20 10.98 -3.88
N THR A 266 -18.23 11.83 -3.85
CA THR A 266 -18.27 13.21 -3.30
C THR A 266 -17.49 14.31 -4.05
N GLY A 267 -16.36 14.03 -4.70
CA GLY A 267 -15.58 15.02 -5.45
C GLY A 267 -16.25 15.49 -6.74
N THR A 268 -17.03 14.63 -7.40
CA THR A 268 -17.88 14.96 -8.56
C THR A 268 -19.04 15.88 -8.20
N VAL A 269 -19.45 15.93 -6.93
CA VAL A 269 -20.50 16.83 -6.42
C VAL A 269 -19.93 18.22 -6.04
N LEU A 270 -18.61 18.37 -5.96
CA LEU A 270 -17.91 19.60 -5.57
C LEU A 270 -17.19 20.32 -6.72
N ILE A 271 -17.27 19.80 -7.95
CA ILE A 271 -16.89 20.55 -9.15
C ILE A 271 -18.13 21.36 -9.56
N PRO A 272 -18.13 22.70 -9.44
CA PRO A 272 -19.24 23.53 -9.91
C PRO A 272 -19.42 23.45 -11.43
#